data_AF-A0A6G4WR95-F1
#
_entry.id   AF-A0A6G4WR95-F1
#
_cell.length_a   1.000
_cell.length_b   1.000
_cell.length_c   1.000
_cell.angle_alpha   90.00
_cell.angle_beta   90.00
_cell.angle_gamma   90.00
#
_symmetry.space_group_name_H-M   'P 1'
#
loop_
_entity.id
_entity.type
_entity.pdbx_description
1 polymer ?
#
loop_
_entity_poly.entity_id
_entity_poly.type
_entity_poly.pdbx_seq_one_letter_code
_entity_poly.pdbx_strand_id
1 'polypeptide(L)'
;MGARTRTERVPGARAAVAVGGLLAGLLGAVGAGPAAADAASLTQTYQCVFPLLEEEPLTVRISAEIPDEVEVGRSTGRLEITSDATVGADAAEGLRTVGATTLEGVATAGVTIRTPGGELPIRLDNAIGRTAVPEPAEDFGVRAEGWAPALYFHEPGEVRIDVDSLLLTMTPRDAHGDRTSLDTFEAVCTLDPADQDRTLHTLRVTPR
;
A
#
# COMPACT_ATOMS: atom_id res chain seq x y z
N MET A 1 81.18 8.01 -15.93
CA MET A 1 82.33 8.16 -15.00
C MET A 1 81.83 8.89 -13.77
N GLY A 2 81.57 8.22 -12.64
CA GLY A 2 82.54 7.98 -11.56
C GLY A 2 82.32 9.07 -10.47
N ALA A 3 82.23 8.84 -9.18
CA ALA A 3 82.53 7.71 -8.30
C ALA A 3 81.75 7.96 -6.98
N ARG A 4 81.11 6.95 -6.37
CA ARG A 4 81.57 6.24 -5.15
C ARG A 4 82.27 7.17 -4.14
N THR A 5 81.70 7.39 -2.95
CA THR A 5 81.97 6.69 -1.67
C THR A 5 81.47 7.67 -0.57
N ARG A 6 81.17 7.37 0.70
CA ARG A 6 81.63 6.34 1.64
C ARG A 6 80.72 6.39 2.88
N THR A 7 80.56 5.24 3.50
CA THR A 7 79.76 4.92 4.69
C THR A 7 80.53 5.19 5.99
N GLU A 8 79.94 5.86 6.99
CA GLU A 8 80.33 5.83 8.42
C GLU A 8 79.06 5.86 9.30
N ARG A 9 78.66 4.72 9.90
CA ARG A 9 78.81 4.28 11.31
C ARG A 9 77.82 4.90 12.33
N VAL A 10 76.84 4.04 12.68
CA VAL A 10 75.93 3.98 13.86
C VAL A 10 76.78 3.87 15.17
N PRO A 11 76.38 4.25 16.42
CA PRO A 11 75.05 4.06 17.03
C PRO A 11 74.54 5.13 18.03
N GLY A 12 73.27 5.03 18.40
CA GLY A 12 72.72 5.74 19.57
C GLY A 12 71.21 5.82 19.57
N ALA A 13 70.55 4.69 19.88
CA ALA A 13 69.12 4.53 20.03
C ALA A 13 68.46 5.61 20.91
N ARG A 14 67.28 6.11 20.50
CA ARG A 14 66.02 6.10 21.27
C ARG A 14 64.82 6.18 20.31
N ALA A 15 63.79 5.44 20.68
CA ALA A 15 62.58 5.12 19.92
C ALA A 15 61.70 6.33 19.58
N ALA A 16 61.01 6.28 18.45
CA ALA A 16 59.55 6.12 18.39
C ALA A 16 59.07 6.08 16.93
N VAL A 17 58.08 5.24 16.71
CA VAL A 17 57.54 4.79 15.44
C VAL A 17 56.72 5.89 14.76
N ALA A 18 56.97 6.15 13.48
CA ALA A 18 56.03 6.85 12.59
C ALA A 18 55.91 6.04 11.29
N VAL A 19 54.99 5.06 11.29
CA VAL A 19 54.51 4.40 10.07
C VAL A 19 53.42 5.29 9.48
N GLY A 20 53.80 6.15 8.53
CA GLY A 20 52.86 6.86 7.67
C GLY A 20 52.75 6.13 6.34
N GLY A 21 51.97 5.05 6.31
CA GLY A 21 51.71 4.23 5.13
C GLY A 21 50.71 4.89 4.16
N LEU A 22 50.89 4.58 2.88
CA LEU A 22 50.01 4.91 1.76
C LEU A 22 48.53 4.61 2.07
N LEU A 23 47.63 5.52 1.72
CA LEU A 23 46.22 5.18 1.46
C LEU A 23 45.81 5.76 0.11
N ALA A 24 45.85 4.87 -0.89
CA ALA A 24 45.24 5.05 -2.18
C ALA A 24 43.72 4.78 -2.09
N GLY A 25 42.95 5.64 -2.78
CA GLY A 25 41.67 5.35 -3.41
C GLY A 25 40.61 4.57 -2.62
N LEU A 26 39.64 5.29 -2.07
CA LEU A 26 38.28 4.78 -1.90
C LEU A 26 37.32 5.81 -2.49
N LEU A 27 36.98 5.60 -3.77
CA LEU A 27 35.80 6.18 -4.39
C LEU A 27 34.60 5.75 -3.55
N GLY A 28 33.96 6.73 -2.90
CA GLY A 28 32.74 6.50 -2.14
C GLY A 28 31.67 5.94 -3.06
N ALA A 29 31.31 4.67 -2.85
CA ALA A 29 30.03 4.16 -3.29
C ALA A 29 28.97 4.90 -2.47
N VAL A 30 28.42 5.97 -3.04
CA VAL A 30 27.12 6.50 -2.61
C VAL A 30 26.12 5.37 -2.85
N GLY A 31 25.82 4.62 -1.79
CA GLY A 31 24.71 3.69 -1.81
C GLY A 31 23.46 4.48 -2.13
N ALA A 32 22.90 4.26 -3.32
CA ALA A 32 21.50 4.55 -3.55
C ALA A 32 20.73 3.65 -2.56
N GLY A 33 20.33 4.24 -1.43
CA GLY A 33 19.27 3.63 -0.63
C GLY A 33 18.04 3.44 -1.52
N PRO A 34 17.16 2.48 -1.22
CA PRO A 34 15.94 2.33 -1.98
C PRO A 34 15.22 3.70 -1.94
N ALA A 35 14.95 4.26 -3.11
CA ALA A 35 14.03 5.38 -3.19
C ALA A 35 12.72 4.90 -2.54
N ALA A 36 12.23 5.64 -1.55
CA ALA A 36 10.89 5.38 -1.04
C ALA A 36 9.94 5.49 -2.25
N ALA A 37 9.24 4.41 -2.57
CA ALA A 37 8.18 4.46 -3.57
C ALA A 37 7.16 5.49 -3.10
N ASP A 38 6.76 6.42 -3.98
CA ASP A 38 5.63 7.30 -3.69
C ASP A 38 4.38 6.40 -3.60
N ALA A 39 3.48 6.68 -2.65
CA ALA A 39 2.30 5.85 -2.48
C ALA A 39 1.36 6.09 -3.67
N ALA A 40 1.10 5.04 -4.46
CA ALA A 40 0.10 5.09 -5.52
C ALA A 40 -1.27 5.41 -4.90
N SER A 41 -2.06 6.27 -5.53
CA SER A 41 -3.34 6.72 -4.99
C SER A 41 -4.41 6.80 -6.08
N LEU A 42 -5.60 6.30 -5.74
CA LEU A 42 -6.78 6.32 -6.61
C LEU A 42 -8.00 6.70 -5.78
N THR A 43 -8.84 7.62 -6.27
CA THR A 43 -10.12 7.93 -5.64
C THR A 43 -11.24 7.45 -6.55
N GLN A 44 -12.15 6.65 -6.00
CA GLN A 44 -13.29 6.10 -6.71
C GLN A 44 -14.58 6.36 -5.96
N THR A 45 -15.66 6.48 -6.72
CA THR A 45 -17.03 6.63 -6.22
C THR A 45 -17.83 5.39 -6.59
N TYR A 46 -18.63 4.91 -5.65
CA TYR A 46 -19.44 3.70 -5.76
C TYR A 46 -20.89 3.99 -5.38
N GLN A 47 -21.80 3.19 -5.94
CA GLN A 47 -23.14 2.98 -5.39
C GLN A 47 -23.17 1.62 -4.72
N CYS A 48 -23.51 1.59 -3.44
CA CYS A 48 -23.55 0.38 -2.63
C CYS A 48 -24.98 0.04 -2.26
N VAL A 49 -25.39 -1.21 -2.48
CA VAL A 49 -26.74 -1.67 -2.13
C VAL A 49 -26.77 -2.12 -0.67
N PHE A 50 -27.39 -1.33 0.19
CA PHE A 50 -27.59 -1.63 1.61
C PHE A 50 -28.97 -2.28 1.85
N PRO A 51 -29.09 -3.27 2.77
CA PRO A 51 -30.32 -4.05 2.95
C PRO A 51 -31.61 -3.27 3.27
N LEU A 52 -31.53 -2.00 3.69
CA LEU A 52 -32.68 -1.17 4.07
C LEU A 52 -32.74 0.20 3.36
N LEU A 53 -31.60 0.71 2.90
CA LEU A 53 -31.48 2.05 2.31
C LEU A 53 -31.40 2.01 0.79
N GLU A 54 -31.35 0.82 0.20
CA GLU A 54 -31.13 0.65 -1.24
C GLU A 54 -29.75 1.16 -1.66
N GLU A 55 -29.64 1.94 -2.74
CA GLU A 55 -28.37 2.41 -3.30
C GLU A 55 -27.89 3.68 -2.58
N GLU A 56 -26.75 3.57 -1.90
CA GLU A 56 -26.12 4.69 -1.19
C GLU A 56 -24.73 4.99 -1.78
N PRO A 57 -24.37 6.28 -1.93
CA PRO A 57 -23.08 6.67 -2.47
C PRO A 57 -21.95 6.42 -1.46
N LEU A 58 -20.80 5.98 -1.96
CA LEU A 58 -19.59 5.77 -1.18
C LEU A 58 -18.38 6.32 -1.95
N THR A 59 -17.63 7.25 -1.35
CA THR A 59 -16.36 7.72 -1.91
C THR A 59 -15.21 7.05 -1.19
N VAL A 60 -14.30 6.42 -1.92
CA VAL A 60 -13.14 5.71 -1.37
C VAL A 60 -11.85 6.25 -1.97
N ARG A 61 -10.93 6.70 -1.11
CA ARG A 61 -9.55 6.96 -1.48
C ARG A 61 -8.72 5.73 -1.15
N ILE A 62 -8.11 5.12 -2.14
CA ILE A 62 -7.26 3.93 -2.05
C ILE A 62 -5.81 4.39 -2.17
N SER A 63 -4.94 3.88 -1.32
CA SER A 63 -3.51 4.12 -1.38
C SER A 63 -2.72 2.84 -1.18
N ALA A 64 -1.66 2.65 -1.96
CA ALA A 64 -0.82 1.46 -1.88
C ALA A 64 0.66 1.79 -2.14
N GLU A 65 1.54 1.11 -1.42
CA GLU A 65 2.99 1.23 -1.62
C GLU A 65 3.45 0.28 -2.73
N ILE A 66 3.39 0.76 -3.98
CA ILE A 66 3.71 -0.04 -5.17
C ILE A 66 4.94 0.59 -5.86
N PRO A 67 6.00 -0.19 -6.15
CA PRO A 67 7.17 0.35 -6.85
C PRO A 67 6.82 0.74 -8.29
N ASP A 68 7.45 1.80 -8.80
CA ASP A 68 7.33 2.21 -10.20
C ASP A 68 7.99 1.22 -11.16
N GLU A 69 9.05 0.54 -10.71
CA GLU A 69 9.81 -0.41 -11.52
C GLU A 69 10.20 -1.67 -10.74
N VAL A 70 10.26 -2.80 -11.45
CA VAL A 70 10.75 -4.08 -10.91
C VAL A 70 11.48 -4.86 -12.01
N GLU A 71 12.62 -5.47 -11.70
CA GLU A 71 13.33 -6.30 -12.68
C GLU A 71 12.65 -7.67 -12.84
N VAL A 72 12.75 -8.27 -14.03
CA VAL A 72 12.26 -9.63 -14.30
C VAL A 72 12.83 -10.64 -13.28
N GLY A 73 11.92 -11.34 -12.60
CA GLY A 73 12.23 -12.33 -11.58
C GLY A 73 12.56 -11.77 -10.19
N ARG A 74 12.48 -10.44 -10.00
CA ARG A 74 12.50 -9.83 -8.66
C ARG A 74 11.07 -9.75 -8.11
N SER A 75 11.01 -9.77 -6.79
CA SER A 75 9.76 -9.61 -6.05
C SER A 75 9.42 -8.12 -5.92
N THR A 76 8.14 -7.78 -6.02
CA THR A 76 7.64 -6.45 -5.62
C THR A 76 7.68 -6.21 -4.11
N GLY A 77 7.95 -7.25 -3.30
CA GLY A 77 7.68 -7.22 -1.86
C GLY A 77 6.19 -7.31 -1.55
N ARG A 78 5.86 -7.37 -0.25
CA ARG A 78 4.48 -7.22 0.22
C ARG A 78 4.03 -5.78 -0.03
N LEU A 79 2.83 -5.62 -0.57
CA LEU A 79 2.27 -4.30 -0.86
C LEU A 79 1.25 -3.97 0.22
N GLU A 80 1.53 -2.95 1.03
CA GLU A 80 0.58 -2.45 2.02
C GLU A 80 -0.51 -1.63 1.30
N ILE A 81 -1.76 -1.84 1.69
CA ILE A 81 -2.94 -1.21 1.09
C ILE A 81 -3.74 -0.57 2.19
N THR A 82 -4.15 0.66 1.95
CA THR A 82 -5.04 1.38 2.84
C THR A 82 -6.13 2.07 2.05
N SER A 83 -7.30 2.17 2.65
CA SER A 83 -8.39 2.92 2.05
C SER A 83 -9.17 3.71 3.09
N ASP A 84 -9.52 4.93 2.71
CA ASP A 84 -10.34 5.84 3.50
C ASP A 84 -11.64 6.09 2.74
N ALA A 85 -12.74 5.61 3.30
CA ALA A 85 -14.07 5.75 2.75
C ALA A 85 -14.86 6.82 3.51
N THR A 86 -15.67 7.61 2.79
CA THR A 86 -16.65 8.52 3.39
C THR A 86 -18.04 7.91 3.26
N VAL A 87 -18.65 7.58 4.38
CA VAL A 87 -20.02 7.07 4.48
C VAL A 87 -20.97 8.25 4.71
N GLY A 88 -22.06 8.31 3.93
CA GLY A 88 -23.03 9.40 4.00
C GLY A 88 -23.89 9.40 5.27
N ALA A 89 -24.45 10.56 5.58
CA ALA A 89 -25.34 10.76 6.73
C ALA A 89 -26.57 9.83 6.73
N ASP A 90 -27.13 9.48 5.57
CA ASP A 90 -28.30 8.60 5.46
C ASP A 90 -27.97 7.16 5.88
N ALA A 91 -26.82 6.63 5.44
CA ALA A 91 -26.25 5.38 5.94
C ALA A 91 -25.96 5.43 7.45
N ALA A 92 -25.45 6.54 7.96
CA ALA A 92 -25.29 6.74 9.40
C ALA A 92 -26.63 6.70 10.14
N GLU A 93 -27.67 7.36 9.63
CA GLU A 93 -29.02 7.36 10.19
C GLU A 93 -29.64 5.94 10.19
N GLY A 94 -29.50 5.19 9.11
CA GLY A 94 -29.94 3.79 9.04
C GLY A 94 -29.27 2.90 10.09
N LEU A 95 -27.95 3.06 10.27
CA LEU A 95 -27.19 2.37 11.31
C LEU A 95 -27.69 2.73 12.72
N ARG A 96 -27.98 4.01 12.98
CA ARG A 96 -28.54 4.46 14.27
C ARG A 96 -29.94 3.93 14.52
N THR A 97 -30.75 3.82 13.48
CA THR A 97 -32.12 3.30 13.57
C THR A 97 -32.14 1.83 14.03
N VAL A 98 -31.12 1.05 13.66
CA VAL A 98 -30.93 -0.32 14.16
C VAL A 98 -30.14 -0.38 15.48
N GLY A 99 -29.88 0.77 16.12
CA GLY A 99 -29.21 0.86 17.41
C GLY A 99 -27.68 0.75 17.36
N ALA A 100 -27.06 0.87 16.18
CA ALA A 100 -25.61 0.79 16.04
C ALA A 100 -24.93 2.03 16.63
N THR A 101 -23.89 1.80 17.43
CA THR A 101 -22.95 2.83 17.89
C THR A 101 -21.58 2.68 17.26
N THR A 102 -21.26 1.47 16.77
CA THR A 102 -20.00 1.19 16.08
C THR A 102 -20.24 0.25 14.89
N LEU A 103 -19.30 0.30 13.95
CA LEU A 103 -19.28 -0.50 12.73
C LEU A 103 -17.88 -1.09 12.55
N GLU A 104 -17.80 -2.36 12.20
CA GLU A 104 -16.54 -3.06 11.87
C GLU A 104 -16.79 -4.08 10.76
N GLY A 105 -15.76 -4.58 10.11
CA GLY A 105 -15.97 -5.55 9.03
C GLY A 105 -14.77 -5.78 8.13
N VAL A 106 -15.06 -6.13 6.89
CA VAL A 106 -14.08 -6.38 5.83
C VAL A 106 -14.56 -5.72 4.54
N ALA A 107 -13.66 -5.04 3.85
CA ALA A 107 -13.82 -4.54 2.49
C ALA A 107 -13.01 -5.44 1.53
N THR A 108 -13.71 -6.24 0.72
CA THR A 108 -13.10 -7.09 -0.29
C THR A 108 -13.05 -6.35 -1.63
N ALA A 109 -11.85 -6.00 -2.09
CA ALA A 109 -11.63 -5.38 -3.38
C ALA A 109 -11.39 -6.44 -4.47
N GLY A 110 -12.08 -6.31 -5.60
CA GLY A 110 -11.76 -7.00 -6.85
C GLY A 110 -10.71 -6.21 -7.62
N VAL A 111 -9.58 -6.85 -7.95
CA VAL A 111 -8.45 -6.19 -8.61
C VAL A 111 -8.03 -7.00 -9.82
N THR A 112 -7.75 -6.34 -10.94
CA THR A 112 -7.16 -6.97 -12.12
C THR A 112 -5.75 -6.45 -12.34
N ILE A 113 -4.77 -7.36 -12.31
CA ILE A 113 -3.38 -7.07 -12.68
C ILE A 113 -3.22 -7.44 -14.15
N ARG A 114 -2.98 -6.46 -15.01
CA ARG A 114 -2.74 -6.66 -16.45
C ARG A 114 -1.25 -6.64 -16.71
N THR A 115 -0.75 -7.70 -17.31
CA THR A 115 0.66 -7.88 -17.65
C THR A 115 0.78 -8.16 -19.15
N PRO A 116 1.99 -8.07 -19.73
CA PRO A 116 2.21 -8.48 -21.12
C PRO A 116 1.84 -9.95 -21.37
N GLY A 117 1.98 -10.81 -20.35
CA GLY A 117 1.65 -12.24 -20.41
C GLY A 117 0.16 -12.55 -20.18
N GLY A 118 -0.68 -11.56 -19.92
CA GLY A 118 -2.11 -11.72 -19.67
C GLY A 118 -2.61 -11.04 -18.40
N GLU A 119 -3.87 -11.32 -18.06
CA GLU A 119 -4.58 -10.70 -16.93
C GLU A 119 -4.72 -11.68 -15.76
N LEU A 120 -4.54 -11.16 -14.56
CA LEU A 120 -4.68 -11.89 -13.31
C LEU A 120 -5.71 -11.18 -12.42
N PRO A 121 -6.95 -11.71 -12.32
CA PRO A 121 -7.92 -11.23 -11.35
C PRO A 121 -7.60 -11.78 -9.96
N ILE A 122 -7.59 -10.91 -8.96
CA ILE A 122 -7.42 -11.27 -7.55
C ILE A 122 -8.49 -10.59 -6.69
N ARG A 123 -8.67 -11.12 -5.48
CA ARG A 123 -9.48 -10.48 -4.44
C ARG A 123 -8.62 -10.23 -3.22
N LEU A 124 -8.76 -9.04 -2.64
CA LEU A 124 -8.00 -8.60 -1.49
C LEU A 124 -8.96 -8.16 -0.38
N ASP A 125 -8.86 -8.82 0.76
CA ASP A 125 -9.63 -8.49 1.95
C ASP A 125 -8.89 -7.43 2.76
N ASN A 126 -9.55 -6.30 3.01
CA ASN A 126 -9.04 -5.20 3.81
C ASN A 126 -9.87 -5.10 5.08
N ALA A 127 -9.25 -5.21 6.24
CA ALA A 127 -9.91 -5.18 7.52
C ALA A 127 -10.39 -3.77 7.84
N ILE A 128 -11.67 -3.63 8.19
CA ILE A 128 -12.26 -2.40 8.71
C ILE A 128 -12.25 -2.49 10.22
N GLY A 129 -11.42 -1.65 10.84
CA GLY A 129 -11.37 -1.52 12.30
C GLY A 129 -12.68 -0.98 12.86
N ARG A 130 -12.90 -1.18 14.17
CA ARG A 130 -14.09 -0.68 14.86
C ARG A 130 -14.15 0.85 14.79
N THR A 131 -15.15 1.35 14.09
CA THR A 131 -15.38 2.77 13.81
C THR A 131 -16.65 3.24 14.51
N ALA A 132 -16.65 4.44 15.09
CA ALA A 132 -17.82 5.00 15.74
C ALA A 132 -18.82 5.54 14.70
N VAL A 133 -20.11 5.29 14.93
CA VAL A 133 -21.20 5.90 14.16
C VAL A 133 -21.59 7.21 14.86
N PRO A 134 -21.56 8.36 14.17
CA PRO A 134 -21.73 9.67 14.82
C PRO A 134 -23.16 9.91 15.34
N GLU A 135 -23.28 10.65 16.46
CA GLU A 135 -24.53 11.16 17.05
C GLU A 135 -24.48 12.70 17.20
N PRO A 136 -25.31 13.48 16.50
CA PRO A 136 -26.33 13.09 15.52
C PRO A 136 -25.74 12.47 14.24
N ALA A 137 -26.58 11.88 13.38
CA ALA A 137 -26.14 11.32 12.11
C ALA A 137 -25.53 12.40 11.21
N GLU A 138 -24.34 12.13 10.69
CA GLU A 138 -23.58 12.96 9.76
C GLU A 138 -22.62 12.07 8.97
N ASP A 139 -21.99 12.63 7.93
CA ASP A 139 -20.97 11.93 7.17
C ASP A 139 -19.79 11.53 8.07
N PHE A 140 -19.28 10.30 7.91
CA PHE A 140 -18.16 9.82 8.72
C PHE A 140 -17.17 8.99 7.90
N GLY A 141 -15.91 9.04 8.35
CA GLY A 141 -14.81 8.32 7.74
C GLY A 141 -14.70 6.89 8.27
N VAL A 142 -14.49 5.94 7.38
CA VAL A 142 -14.19 4.54 7.69
C VAL A 142 -12.87 4.18 7.03
N ARG A 143 -11.94 3.62 7.82
CA ARG A 143 -10.64 3.18 7.30
C ARG A 143 -10.58 1.66 7.20
N ALA A 144 -10.06 1.16 6.07
CA ALA A 144 -9.72 -0.23 5.89
C ALA A 144 -8.22 -0.40 5.61
N GLU A 145 -7.65 -1.49 6.10
CA GLU A 145 -6.23 -1.82 5.96
C GLU A 145 -6.06 -3.28 5.53
N GLY A 146 -5.20 -3.50 4.55
CA GLY A 146 -4.93 -4.82 4.01
C GLY A 146 -3.57 -4.88 3.34
N TRP A 147 -3.29 -6.00 2.69
CA TRP A 147 -2.04 -6.18 1.96
C TRP A 147 -2.24 -7.13 0.78
N ALA A 148 -1.46 -6.93 -0.27
CA ALA A 148 -1.34 -7.89 -1.36
C ALA A 148 -0.05 -8.71 -1.22
N PRO A 149 -0.08 -10.01 -1.56
CA PRO A 149 1.11 -10.83 -1.59
C PRO A 149 2.12 -10.31 -2.61
N ALA A 150 3.38 -10.70 -2.41
CA ALA A 150 4.45 -10.38 -3.35
C ALA A 150 4.15 -10.91 -4.76
N LEU A 151 4.30 -10.03 -5.74
CA LEU A 151 4.17 -10.36 -7.16
C LEU A 151 5.55 -10.66 -7.76
N TYR A 152 5.53 -11.51 -8.79
CA TYR A 152 6.69 -11.87 -9.59
C TYR A 152 6.31 -11.77 -11.06
N PHE A 153 7.18 -11.13 -11.85
CA PHE A 153 6.98 -10.97 -13.28
C PHE A 153 8.09 -11.69 -14.04
N HIS A 154 7.70 -12.39 -15.11
CA HIS A 154 8.59 -13.23 -15.91
C HIS A 154 8.95 -12.62 -17.26
N GLU A 155 8.22 -11.58 -17.68
CA GLU A 155 8.40 -10.90 -18.95
C GLU A 155 8.50 -9.39 -18.72
N PRO A 156 9.41 -8.69 -19.42
CA PRO A 156 9.49 -7.24 -19.33
C PRO A 156 8.28 -6.59 -20.01
N GLY A 157 7.92 -5.41 -19.54
CA GLY A 157 6.82 -4.62 -20.10
C GLY A 157 6.04 -3.84 -19.05
N GLU A 158 4.92 -3.27 -19.48
CA GLU A 158 4.06 -2.48 -18.60
C GLU A 158 3.08 -3.39 -17.85
N VAL A 159 2.93 -3.16 -16.55
CA VAL A 159 1.96 -3.82 -15.70
C VAL A 159 1.01 -2.77 -15.14
N ARG A 160 -0.29 -2.95 -15.37
CA ARG A 160 -1.33 -2.06 -14.86
C ARG A 160 -2.14 -2.76 -13.78
N ILE A 161 -2.42 -2.05 -12.70
CA ILE A 161 -3.21 -2.55 -11.56
C ILE A 161 -4.51 -1.77 -11.53
N ASP A 162 -5.61 -2.46 -11.82
CA ASP A 162 -6.96 -1.89 -11.85
C ASP A 162 -7.78 -2.34 -10.63
N VAL A 163 -8.48 -1.41 -9.97
CA VAL A 163 -9.48 -1.72 -8.93
C VAL A 163 -10.87 -1.70 -9.59
N ASP A 164 -11.56 -2.84 -9.52
CA ASP A 164 -12.69 -3.15 -10.39
C ASP A 164 -14.03 -3.16 -9.66
N SER A 165 -14.04 -3.64 -8.42
CA SER A 165 -15.25 -3.81 -7.64
C SER A 165 -14.96 -3.82 -6.14
N LEU A 166 -16.01 -3.61 -5.36
CA LEU A 166 -15.95 -3.59 -3.92
C LEU A 166 -17.14 -4.36 -3.34
N LEU A 167 -16.86 -5.25 -2.39
CA LEU A 167 -17.85 -5.91 -1.55
C LEU A 167 -17.57 -5.57 -0.10
N LEU A 168 -18.56 -5.03 0.60
CA LEU A 168 -18.46 -4.76 2.02
C LEU A 168 -19.15 -5.87 2.79
N THR A 169 -18.48 -6.43 3.80
CA THR A 169 -19.09 -7.32 4.81
C THR A 169 -18.97 -6.64 6.15
N MET A 170 -20.08 -6.10 6.67
CA MET A 170 -20.07 -5.19 7.82
C MET A 170 -20.91 -5.74 8.96
N THR A 171 -20.48 -5.46 10.19
CA THR A 171 -21.17 -5.83 11.44
C THR A 171 -21.40 -4.58 12.27
N PRO A 172 -22.62 -4.02 12.27
CA PRO A 172 -23.03 -2.99 13.20
C PRO A 172 -23.14 -3.56 14.62
N ARG A 173 -22.68 -2.78 15.60
CA ARG A 173 -22.75 -3.14 17.02
C ARG A 173 -23.35 -2.02 17.86
N ASP A 174 -24.12 -2.40 18.86
CA ASP A 174 -24.74 -1.49 19.81
C ASP A 174 -23.76 -0.96 20.86
N ALA A 175 -24.27 -0.20 21.84
CA ALA A 175 -23.48 0.38 22.93
C ALA A 175 -22.84 -0.66 23.85
N HIS A 176 -23.38 -1.88 23.90
CA HIS A 176 -22.86 -2.99 24.70
C HIS A 176 -21.81 -3.80 23.93
N GLY A 177 -21.65 -3.55 22.62
CA GLY A 177 -20.76 -4.29 21.74
C GLY A 177 -21.39 -5.54 21.16
N ASP A 178 -22.68 -5.77 21.43
CA ASP A 178 -23.45 -6.85 20.83
C ASP A 178 -23.83 -6.47 19.40
N ARG A 179 -24.10 -7.49 18.57
CA ARG A 179 -24.58 -7.24 17.21
C ARG A 179 -25.97 -6.63 17.26
N THR A 180 -26.25 -5.67 16.38
CA THR A 180 -27.60 -5.14 16.25
C THR A 180 -28.54 -6.17 15.62
N SER A 181 -29.83 -5.85 15.54
CA SER A 181 -30.82 -6.69 14.86
C SER A 181 -30.58 -6.85 13.35
N LEU A 182 -29.73 -6.01 12.75
CA LEU A 182 -29.33 -6.14 11.34
C LEU A 182 -28.30 -7.27 11.15
N ASP A 183 -27.63 -7.72 12.23
CA ASP A 183 -26.52 -8.68 12.20
C ASP A 183 -25.43 -8.28 11.18
N THR A 184 -24.51 -9.19 10.86
CA THR A 184 -23.57 -9.01 9.76
C THR A 184 -24.32 -8.98 8.43
N PHE A 185 -24.05 -7.97 7.60
CA PHE A 185 -24.62 -7.83 6.27
C PHE A 185 -23.55 -7.65 5.20
N GLU A 186 -23.94 -7.90 3.95
CA GLU A 186 -23.13 -7.60 2.77
C GLU A 186 -23.73 -6.40 2.02
N ALA A 187 -22.87 -5.52 1.52
CA ALA A 187 -23.24 -4.47 0.57
C ALA A 187 -22.37 -4.60 -0.67
N VAL A 188 -23.03 -4.86 -1.80
CA VAL A 188 -22.38 -4.93 -3.11
C VAL A 188 -22.24 -3.52 -3.64
N CYS A 189 -21.02 -3.11 -3.99
CA CYS A 189 -20.71 -1.77 -4.47
C CYS A 189 -20.27 -1.80 -5.93
N THR A 190 -20.93 -1.01 -6.77
CA THR A 190 -20.60 -0.83 -8.19
C THR A 190 -20.06 0.57 -8.44
N LEU A 191 -19.06 0.69 -9.32
CA LEU A 191 -18.49 1.98 -9.72
C LEU A 191 -19.58 2.89 -10.32
N ASP A 192 -19.63 4.13 -9.87
CA ASP A 192 -20.52 5.17 -10.39
C ASP A 192 -19.77 6.51 -10.54
N PRO A 193 -19.54 7.00 -11.78
CA PRO A 193 -19.94 6.39 -13.04
C PRO A 193 -19.12 5.12 -13.34
N ALA A 194 -19.70 4.20 -14.11
CA ALA A 194 -19.10 2.88 -14.39
C ALA A 194 -17.79 2.95 -15.21
N ASP A 195 -17.55 4.06 -15.92
CA ASP A 195 -16.38 4.31 -16.77
C ASP A 195 -15.32 5.21 -16.13
N GLN A 196 -15.42 5.49 -14.83
CA GLN A 196 -14.41 6.22 -14.08
C GLN A 196 -13.03 5.52 -14.10
N ASP A 197 -11.98 6.25 -13.69
CA ASP A 197 -10.65 5.68 -13.62
C ASP A 197 -10.58 4.52 -12.62
N ARG A 198 -9.92 3.46 -13.05
CA ARG A 198 -9.71 2.22 -12.29
C ARG A 198 -8.25 1.97 -12.00
N THR A 199 -7.35 2.71 -12.64
CA THR A 199 -5.92 2.44 -12.59
C THR A 199 -5.37 2.97 -11.27
N LEU A 200 -5.07 2.07 -10.33
CA LEU A 200 -4.39 2.44 -9.08
C LEU A 200 -2.93 2.79 -9.35
N HIS A 201 -2.26 1.96 -10.16
CA HIS A 201 -0.86 2.16 -10.49
C HIS A 201 -0.48 1.48 -11.80
N THR A 202 0.55 2.04 -12.44
CA THR A 202 1.23 1.41 -13.56
C THR A 202 2.70 1.28 -13.22
N LEU A 203 3.20 0.05 -13.20
CA LEU A 203 4.61 -0.23 -12.96
C LEU A 203 5.27 -0.81 -14.22
N ARG A 204 6.58 -0.59 -14.35
CA ARG A 204 7.38 -1.12 -15.45
C ARG A 204 8.22 -2.30 -15.00
N VAL A 205 8.06 -3.43 -15.68
CA VAL A 205 8.93 -4.58 -15.52
C VAL A 205 10.13 -4.42 -16.46
N THR A 206 11.32 -4.25 -15.90
CA THR A 206 12.56 -4.05 -16.65
C THR A 206 13.28 -5.38 -16.91
N PRO A 207 14.01 -5.50 -18.03
CA PRO A 207 14.93 -6.63 -18.24
C PRO A 207 15.95 -6.74 -17.10
N ARG A 208 16.54 -7.93 -16.94
CA ARG A 208 17.68 -8.14 -16.03
C ARG A 208 18.96 -7.51 -16.51
#